data_AF-A0A956D817-F1
#
_entry.id   AF-A0A956D817-F1
#
_cell.length_a   1.000
_cell.length_b   1.000
_cell.length_c   1.000
_cell.angle_alpha   90.00
_cell.angle_beta   90.00
_cell.angle_gamma   90.00
#
_symmetry.space_group_name_H-M   'P 1'
#
loop_
_entity.id
_entity.type
_entity.pdbx_description
1 polymer ?
#
loop_
_entity_poly.entity_id
_entity_poly.type
_entity_poly.pdbx_seq_one_letter_code
_entity_poly.pdbx_strand_id
1 'polypeptide(L)'
;MTDDVLTLGKHTFRSRLFTGSGKYSDLATMRACLDASASEVVTVAVRRVSLDERGEGSVYGVIRDAGCTVLPNTAGCYTAKDAVRTARLAREMLETDLVKLEVIGDE
;
A
#
# COMPACT_ATOMS: atom_id res chain seq x y z
N MET A 1 -21.54 21.38 7.69
CA MET A 1 -21.29 19.93 7.77
C MET A 1 -19.80 19.79 8.05
N THR A 2 -19.42 19.17 9.16
CA THR A 2 -18.01 18.85 9.44
C THR A 2 -17.53 17.91 8.34
N ASP A 3 -16.42 18.23 7.67
CA ASP A 3 -15.75 17.30 6.76
C ASP A 3 -15.39 16.04 7.57
N ASP A 4 -16.06 14.92 7.28
CA ASP A 4 -15.85 13.64 7.98
C ASP A 4 -14.57 12.96 7.48
N VAL A 5 -13.42 13.54 7.84
CA VAL A 5 -12.10 13.04 7.43
C VAL A 5 -11.57 11.97 8.38
N LEU A 6 -10.79 11.05 7.84
CA LEU A 6 -9.97 10.09 8.59
C LEU A 6 -8.57 10.67 8.79
N THR A 7 -8.15 10.82 10.05
CA THR A 7 -6.81 11.27 10.40
C THR A 7 -6.00 10.12 11.00
N LEU A 8 -4.82 9.84 10.41
CA LEU A 8 -3.86 8.85 10.89
C LEU A 8 -2.50 9.52 11.11
N GLY A 9 -2.20 9.87 12.36
CA GLY A 9 -1.01 10.67 12.67
C GLY A 9 -1.09 12.04 11.98
N LYS A 10 -0.14 12.33 11.09
CA LYS A 10 -0.10 13.56 10.28
C LYS A 10 -0.80 13.44 8.92
N HIS A 11 -1.29 12.25 8.57
CA HIS A 11 -1.93 11.97 7.28
C HIS A 11 -3.45 12.11 7.41
N THR A 12 -4.10 12.70 6.42
CA THR A 12 -5.55 12.91 6.38
C THR A 12 -6.13 12.40 5.08
N PHE A 13 -7.24 11.67 5.16
CA PHE A 13 -7.93 11.07 4.02
C PHE A 13 -9.43 11.40 4.10
N ARG A 14 -10.07 11.66 2.96
CA ARG A 14 -11.53 11.78 2.86
C ARG A 14 -12.19 10.40 2.80
N SER A 15 -11.55 9.45 2.12
CA SER A 15 -11.99 8.07 1.98
C SER A 15 -11.58 7.24 3.20
N ARG A 16 -12.57 6.56 3.79
CA ARG A 16 -12.36 5.59 4.88
C ARG A 16 -12.14 4.17 4.37
N LEU A 17 -12.13 3.96 3.05
CA LEU A 17 -11.95 2.66 2.41
C LEU A 17 -10.50 2.47 1.96
N PHE A 18 -9.82 1.50 2.57
CA PHE A 18 -8.47 1.11 2.19
C PHE A 18 -8.55 -0.14 1.33
N THR A 19 -7.76 -0.19 0.26
CA THR A 19 -7.75 -1.32 -0.68
C THR A 19 -6.40 -2.04 -0.67
N GLY A 20 -6.33 -3.21 -1.29
CA GLY A 20 -5.08 -3.96 -1.45
C GLY A 20 -4.84 -4.29 -2.90
N SER A 21 -3.57 -4.40 -3.30
CA SER A 21 -3.16 -4.57 -4.70
C SER A 21 -3.01 -6.04 -5.15
N GLY A 22 -3.13 -7.00 -4.24
CA GLY A 22 -2.50 -8.30 -4.42
C GLY A 22 -3.27 -9.38 -5.19
N LYS A 23 -4.54 -9.17 -5.54
CA LYS A 23 -5.44 -10.22 -6.08
C LYS A 23 -6.18 -9.84 -7.36
N TYR A 24 -5.83 -8.72 -7.99
CA TYR A 24 -6.40 -8.35 -9.28
C TYR A 24 -5.88 -9.27 -10.39
N SER A 25 -6.73 -9.56 -11.38
CA SER A 25 -6.36 -10.33 -12.57
C SER A 25 -5.29 -9.64 -13.41
N ASP A 26 -5.34 -8.31 -13.44
CA ASP A 26 -4.48 -7.45 -14.23
C ASP A 26 -4.50 -6.01 -13.66
N LEU A 27 -3.57 -5.18 -14.15
CA LEU A 27 -3.39 -3.80 -13.71
C LEU A 27 -4.52 -2.86 -14.16
N ALA A 28 -5.16 -3.15 -15.29
CA ALA A 28 -6.28 -2.34 -15.78
C ALA A 28 -7.50 -2.47 -14.87
N THR A 29 -7.79 -3.70 -14.42
CA THR A 29 -8.84 -4.01 -13.45
C THR A 29 -8.54 -3.38 -12.09
N MET A 30 -7.28 -3.45 -11.65
CA MET A 30 -6.85 -2.74 -10.44
C MET A 30 -7.12 -1.24 -10.56
N ARG A 31 -6.71 -0.61 -11.66
CA ARG A 31 -6.91 0.82 -11.89
C ARG A 31 -8.39 1.22 -11.85
N ALA A 32 -9.22 0.49 -12.60
CA ALA A 32 -10.66 0.72 -12.62
C ALA A 32 -11.30 0.58 -11.22
N CYS A 33 -10.82 -0.35 -10.40
CA CYS A 33 -11.28 -0.52 -9.03
C CYS A 33 -10.88 0.66 -8.12
N LEU A 34 -9.66 1.18 -8.27
CA LEU A 34 -9.23 2.36 -7.52
C LEU A 34 -10.09 3.58 -7.87
N ASP A 35 -10.31 3.83 -9.17
CA ASP A 35 -11.14 4.95 -9.63
C ASP A 35 -12.59 4.82 -9.12
N ALA A 36 -13.19 3.62 -9.18
CA ALA A 36 -14.56 3.39 -8.74
C ALA A 36 -14.74 3.45 -7.21
N SER A 37 -13.74 2.99 -6.45
CA SER A 37 -13.80 2.94 -4.98
C SER A 37 -13.47 4.28 -4.32
N ALA A 38 -12.86 5.21 -5.05
CA ALA A 38 -12.29 6.44 -4.51
C ALA A 38 -11.37 6.18 -3.30
N SER A 39 -10.67 5.04 -3.30
CA SER A 39 -9.73 4.70 -2.23
C SER A 39 -8.50 5.59 -2.34
N GLU A 40 -8.13 6.25 -1.25
CA GLU A 40 -6.95 7.11 -1.20
C GLU A 40 -5.71 6.37 -0.67
N VAL A 41 -5.88 5.16 -0.13
CA VAL A 41 -4.81 4.37 0.48
C VAL A 41 -4.84 2.94 -0.04
N VAL A 42 -3.75 2.53 -0.69
CA VAL A 42 -3.61 1.19 -1.26
C VAL A 42 -2.46 0.45 -0.62
N THR A 43 -2.75 -0.74 -0.10
CA THR A 43 -1.73 -1.58 0.52
C THR A 43 -0.93 -2.38 -0.51
N VAL A 44 0.38 -2.50 -0.28
CA VAL A 44 1.28 -3.30 -1.13
C VAL A 44 2.23 -4.13 -0.28
N ALA A 45 2.41 -5.39 -0.67
CA ALA A 45 3.43 -6.24 -0.06
C ALA A 45 4.80 -5.81 -0.57
N VAL A 46 5.74 -5.49 0.33
CA VAL A 46 7.06 -4.93 -0.03
C VAL A 46 7.82 -5.83 -1.01
N ARG A 47 7.69 -7.15 -0.87
CA ARG A 47 8.29 -8.15 -1.78
C ARG A 47 7.79 -8.09 -3.23
N ARG A 48 6.67 -7.41 -3.50
CA ARG A 48 6.09 -7.23 -4.85
C ARG A 48 6.44 -5.88 -5.47
N VAL A 49 7.19 -5.06 -4.75
CA VAL A 49 7.71 -3.80 -5.27
C VAL A 49 9.14 -4.05 -5.74
N SER A 50 9.31 -4.33 -7.02
CA SER A 50 10.65 -4.36 -7.62
C SER A 50 11.15 -2.93 -7.78
N LEU A 51 12.37 -2.65 -7.31
CA LEU A 51 13.03 -1.34 -7.50
C LEU A 51 13.23 -0.98 -8.98
N ASP A 52 13.40 -2.00 -9.81
CA ASP A 52 13.62 -1.86 -11.25
C ASP A 52 12.31 -1.63 -12.03
N GLU A 53 11.15 -1.89 -11.41
CA GLU A 53 9.83 -1.80 -12.04
C GLU A 53 9.05 -0.58 -11.53
N ARG A 54 9.71 0.54 -11.23
CA ARG A 54 9.03 1.81 -10.88
C ARG A 54 8.38 2.52 -12.07
N GLY A 55 8.35 1.88 -13.25
CA GLY A 55 7.81 2.42 -14.50
C GLY A 55 6.31 2.20 -14.69
N GLU A 56 5.79 2.73 -15.80
CA GLU A 56 4.43 2.47 -16.28
C GLU A 56 4.26 0.96 -16.53
N GLY A 57 3.27 0.34 -15.88
CA GLY A 57 3.04 -1.11 -15.97
C GLY A 57 3.42 -1.93 -14.73
N SER A 58 3.70 -1.29 -13.59
CA SER A 58 3.81 -1.99 -12.30
C SER A 58 2.67 -1.63 -11.35
N VAL A 59 2.51 -2.45 -10.30
CA VAL A 59 1.56 -2.19 -9.21
C VAL A 59 1.82 -0.82 -8.57
N TYR A 60 3.08 -0.47 -8.35
CA TYR A 60 3.44 0.82 -7.76
C TYR A 60 3.09 1.98 -8.70
N GLY A 61 3.39 1.84 -10.01
CA GLY A 61 3.03 2.82 -11.02
C GLY A 61 1.52 3.09 -11.04
N VAL A 62 0.69 2.04 -11.07
CA VAL A 62 -0.77 2.17 -11.07
C VAL A 62 -1.29 2.92 -9.84
N ILE A 63 -0.76 2.63 -8.65
CA ILE A 63 -1.18 3.32 -7.40
C ILE A 63 -0.80 4.80 -7.47
N ARG A 64 0.44 5.11 -7.90
CA ARG A 64 0.92 6.48 -8.01
C ARG A 64 0.14 7.28 -9.05
N ASP A 65 -0.12 6.68 -10.21
CA ASP A 65 -0.85 7.33 -11.31
C ASP A 65 -2.34 7.53 -10.96
N ALA A 66 -2.87 6.77 -9.99
CA ALA A 66 -4.19 6.98 -9.40
C ALA A 66 -4.21 8.08 -8.32
N GLY A 67 -3.05 8.65 -7.96
CA GLY A 67 -2.93 9.66 -6.91
C GLY A 67 -3.10 9.09 -5.49
N CYS A 68 -3.08 7.77 -5.34
CA CYS A 68 -3.27 7.12 -4.05
C CYS A 68 -1.97 7.09 -3.23
N THR A 69 -2.12 7.12 -1.92
CA THR A 69 -1.04 6.86 -0.96
C THR A 69 -0.72 5.37 -0.92
N VAL A 70 0.57 5.04 -1.05
CA VAL A 70 1.05 3.66 -0.91
C VAL A 70 1.26 3.34 0.57
N LEU A 71 0.62 2.27 1.04
CA LEU A 71 0.76 1.73 2.40
C LEU A 71 1.50 0.38 2.36
N PRO A 72 2.83 0.34 2.55
CA PRO A 72 3.54 -0.93 2.55
C PRO A 72 3.11 -1.80 3.72
N ASN A 73 3.08 -3.11 3.50
CA ASN A 73 2.81 -4.10 4.53
C ASN A 73 3.93 -5.12 4.67
N THR A 74 4.01 -5.74 5.84
CA THR A 74 4.99 -6.79 6.15
C THR A 74 4.43 -8.20 5.90
N ALA A 75 3.49 -8.36 4.95
CA ALA A 75 2.87 -9.65 4.64
C ALA A 75 3.92 -10.73 4.33
N GLY A 76 3.75 -11.90 4.93
CA GLY A 76 4.69 -13.02 4.83
C GLY A 76 5.90 -12.93 5.77
N CYS A 77 5.90 -11.98 6.71
CA CYS A 77 6.80 -12.05 7.85
C CYS A 77 6.18 -12.92 8.94
N TYR A 78 6.98 -13.83 9.51
CA TYR A 78 6.56 -14.73 10.60
C TYR A 78 7.20 -14.37 11.94
N THR A 79 8.20 -13.49 11.92
CA THR A 79 8.84 -12.99 13.14
C THR A 79 8.77 -11.46 13.19
N ALA A 80 8.79 -10.92 14.40
CA ALA A 80 8.90 -9.47 14.60
C ALA A 80 10.19 -8.90 13.97
N LYS A 81 11.29 -9.66 13.99
CA LYS A 81 12.56 -9.27 13.40
C LYS A 81 12.43 -9.07 11.88
N ASP A 82 11.76 -10.00 11.20
CA ASP A 82 11.55 -9.93 9.76
C ASP A 82 10.59 -8.80 9.38
N ALA A 83 9.54 -8.59 10.17
CA ALA A 83 8.61 -7.49 9.96
C ALA A 83 9.29 -6.13 10.12
N VAL A 84 10.11 -5.94 11.16
CA VAL A 84 10.87 -4.69 11.36
C VAL A 84 11.87 -4.46 10.22
N ARG A 85 12.57 -5.51 9.77
CA ARG A 85 13.47 -5.42 8.61
C ARG A 85 12.72 -5.00 7.35
N THR A 86 11.59 -5.65 7.08
CA THR A 86 10.74 -5.37 5.91
C THR A 86 10.18 -3.95 5.95
N ALA A 87 9.74 -3.47 7.11
CA ALA A 87 9.26 -2.11 7.30
C ALA A 87 10.36 -1.07 7.01
N ARG A 88 11.59 -1.31 7.47
CA ARG A 88 12.74 -0.43 7.19
C ARG A 88 13.07 -0.37 5.70
N LEU A 89 13.09 -1.52 5.03
CA LEU A 89 13.28 -1.56 3.58
C LEU A 89 12.19 -0.79 2.84
N ALA A 90 10.93 -1.00 3.22
CA ALA A 90 9.80 -0.29 2.63
C ALA A 90 9.92 1.22 2.76
N ARG A 91 10.34 1.70 3.94
CA ARG A 91 10.54 3.12 4.20
C ARG A 91 11.53 3.77 3.23
N GLU A 92 12.69 3.14 3.04
CA GLU A 92 13.72 3.64 2.12
C GLU A 92 13.28 3.50 0.65
N MET A 93 12.58 2.41 0.32
CA MET A 93 12.16 2.13 -1.06
C MET A 93 10.97 2.97 -1.53
N LEU A 94 10.09 3.41 -0.61
CA LEU A 94 8.83 4.06 -0.96
C LEU A 94 8.73 5.49 -0.40
N GLU A 95 9.78 5.95 0.30
CA GLU A 95 9.85 7.28 0.91
C GLU A 95 8.62 7.59 1.79
N THR A 96 8.17 6.59 2.54
CA THR A 96 6.96 6.64 3.36
C THR A 96 7.27 6.39 4.83
N ASP A 97 6.54 7.06 5.72
CA ASP A 97 6.57 6.81 7.16
C ASP A 97 5.38 5.97 7.67
N LEU A 98 4.54 5.47 6.75
CA LEU A 98 3.45 4.57 7.04
C LEU A 98 3.86 3.11 6.84
N VAL A 99 3.38 2.22 7.71
CA VAL A 99 3.49 0.76 7.54
C VAL A 99 2.28 0.05 8.11
N LYS A 100 1.78 -0.95 7.39
CA LYS A 100 0.80 -1.92 7.89
C LYS A 100 1.55 -3.13 8.44
N LEU A 101 1.67 -3.19 9.76
CA LEU A 101 2.33 -4.30 10.45
C LEU A 101 1.48 -5.58 10.36
N GLU A 102 2.07 -6.63 9.81
CA GLU A 102 1.52 -7.97 9.71
C GLU A 102 2.61 -8.99 10.09
N VAL A 103 2.36 -9.80 11.12
CA VAL A 103 3.21 -10.92 11.52
C VAL A 103 2.31 -12.16 11.61
N ILE A 104 2.56 -13.14 10.75
CA ILE A 104 1.73 -14.34 10.64
C ILE A 104 2.20 -15.36 11.68
N GLY A 105 1.26 -15.96 12.41
CA GLY A 105 1.55 -16.89 13.53
C GLY A 105 1.85 -18.33 13.11
N ASP A 106 1.38 -18.76 11.94
CA ASP A 106 1.48 -20.14 11.44
C ASP A 106 1.95 -20.15 9.97
N GLU A 107 2.71 -21.17 9.56
CA GLU A 107 2.99 -21.48 8.14
C GLU A 107 1.80 -22.16 7.45
#